data_AF-A0A536TC07-F1
#
_entry.id   AF-A0A536TC07-F1
#
_cell.length_a   1.000
_cell.length_b   1.000
_cell.length_c   1.000
_cell.angle_alpha   90.00
_cell.angle_beta   90.00
_cell.angle_gamma   90.00
#
_symmetry.space_group_name_H-M   'P 1'
#
loop_
_entity.id
_entity.type
_entity.pdbx_description
1 polymer ?
#
loop_
_entity_poly.entity_id
_entity_poly.type
_entity_poly.pdbx_seq_one_letter_code
_entity_poly.pdbx_strand_id
1 'polypeptide(L)'
;MSPSDVRRWCTPREGDLGLRSIGNEAGVDISILPNASVFAIEHRSDSGTVLVNQVLASPVDGGIGRILLRAGGASPTNMEAVGSRANVRLGVAIDRVVWEGVTSGIRHRVTLRLLPDKRAWLWRVEATNASEVAVPIDAILVQDLGLGVRAFVTNNEAYASQYIDHHIARHARCGPVVMSRQNLAQDGKHPWVVHGCLDGASAFATDAMQVFGPGHRDADGIRAAEPSQGANCSPVGGSAAAEPQAWGSTHLAFGTRLADRRLQHEAACAAIQSFPITLEPGASAAWRFFALYEPDHPA
;
A
#
# COMPACT_ATOMS: atom_id res chain seq x y z
N MET A 1 -0.75 -13.73 -53.30
CA MET A 1 -1.57 -13.35 -52.13
C MET A 1 -0.63 -13.25 -50.95
N SER A 2 -0.36 -12.03 -50.46
CA SER A 2 0.35 -11.86 -49.18
C SER A 2 -0.47 -12.55 -48.09
N PRO A 3 0.14 -13.32 -47.17
CA PRO A 3 -0.61 -13.74 -45.99
C PRO A 3 -1.07 -12.46 -45.30
N SER A 4 -2.37 -12.37 -45.05
CA SER A 4 -2.92 -11.33 -44.19
C SER A 4 -2.27 -11.47 -42.82
N ASP A 5 -1.51 -10.47 -42.38
CA ASP A 5 -0.99 -10.41 -41.02
C ASP A 5 -2.17 -10.42 -40.04
N VAL A 6 -2.48 -11.61 -39.51
CA VAL A 6 -3.49 -11.77 -38.47
C VAL A 6 -2.95 -11.12 -37.20
N ARG A 7 -3.32 -9.86 -36.96
CA ARG A 7 -3.04 -9.20 -35.67
C ARG A 7 -3.80 -9.94 -34.57
N ARG A 8 -3.08 -10.74 -33.80
CA ARG A 8 -3.60 -11.42 -32.63
C ARG A 8 -3.50 -10.49 -31.44
N TRP A 9 -4.64 -10.01 -30.96
CA TRP A 9 -4.74 -9.31 -29.68
C TRP A 9 -4.84 -10.37 -28.59
N CYS A 10 -3.86 -10.42 -27.69
CA CYS A 10 -3.90 -11.26 -26.51
C CYS A 10 -3.52 -10.41 -25.30
N THR A 11 -4.09 -10.72 -24.14
CA THR A 11 -3.66 -10.10 -22.90
C THR A 11 -2.19 -10.48 -22.67
N PRO A 12 -1.31 -9.50 -22.35
CA PRO A 12 0.08 -9.78 -22.07
C PRO A 12 0.22 -10.83 -20.97
N ARG A 13 1.15 -11.77 -21.11
CA ARG A 13 1.56 -12.66 -20.03
C ARG A 13 2.55 -11.93 -19.13
N GLU A 14 2.82 -12.49 -17.95
CA GLU A 14 3.77 -11.90 -16.99
C GLU A 14 5.15 -11.61 -17.60
N GLY A 15 5.67 -12.51 -18.45
CA GLY A 15 6.94 -12.33 -19.17
C GLY A 15 6.93 -11.17 -20.17
N ASP A 16 5.76 -10.71 -20.60
CA ASP A 16 5.59 -9.60 -21.54
C ASP A 16 5.49 -8.23 -20.82
N LEU A 17 5.43 -8.22 -19.48
CA LEU A 17 5.19 -7.01 -18.69
C LEU A 17 6.45 -6.17 -18.42
N GLY A 18 7.63 -6.64 -18.83
CA GLY A 18 8.90 -5.94 -18.61
C GLY A 18 9.24 -5.77 -17.13
N LEU A 19 8.89 -6.76 -16.30
CA LEU A 19 9.15 -6.75 -14.87
C LEU A 19 10.65 -6.67 -14.57
N ARG A 20 10.99 -5.88 -13.57
CA ARG A 20 12.32 -5.87 -12.95
C ARG A 20 12.19 -6.40 -11.53
N SER A 21 13.05 -7.34 -11.15
CA SER A 21 12.97 -7.98 -9.84
C SER A 21 14.23 -7.78 -9.01
N ILE A 22 14.05 -7.82 -7.69
CA ILE A 22 15.11 -7.94 -6.70
C ILE A 22 14.81 -9.13 -5.79
N GLY A 23 15.84 -9.83 -5.34
CA GLY A 23 15.68 -11.01 -4.50
C GLY A 23 16.78 -11.13 -3.44
N ASN A 24 16.54 -11.93 -2.40
CA ASN A 24 17.52 -12.20 -1.35
C ASN A 24 17.69 -13.69 -1.04
N GLU A 25 18.68 -14.03 -0.22
CA GLU A 25 19.01 -15.42 0.14
C GLU A 25 17.93 -16.08 1.00
N ALA A 26 17.12 -15.28 1.68
CA ALA A 26 16.01 -15.73 2.49
C ALA A 26 14.73 -16.03 1.68
N GLY A 27 14.80 -15.94 0.35
CA GLY A 27 13.70 -16.31 -0.56
C GLY A 27 12.68 -15.22 -0.84
N VAL A 28 12.88 -13.99 -0.36
CA VAL A 28 11.99 -12.86 -0.71
C VAL A 28 12.35 -12.36 -2.10
N ASP A 29 11.35 -12.23 -2.96
CA ASP A 29 11.45 -11.72 -4.33
C ASP A 29 10.41 -10.60 -4.53
N ILE A 30 10.85 -9.46 -5.05
CA ILE A 30 9.99 -8.30 -5.28
C ILE A 30 10.15 -7.86 -6.72
N SER A 31 9.04 -7.83 -7.45
CA SER A 31 8.99 -7.46 -8.85
C SER A 31 8.25 -6.13 -9.03
N ILE A 32 8.73 -5.32 -9.96
CA ILE A 32 8.28 -3.94 -10.20
C ILE A 32 7.94 -3.77 -11.68
N LEU A 33 6.79 -3.13 -11.95
CA LEU A 33 6.38 -2.76 -13.29
C LEU A 33 7.16 -1.54 -13.81
N PRO A 34 7.24 -1.35 -15.15
CA PRO A 34 7.79 -0.14 -15.75
C PRO A 34 7.10 1.15 -15.28
N ASN A 35 5.82 1.09 -14.92
CA ASN A 35 5.04 2.21 -14.38
C ASN A 35 5.30 2.51 -12.90
N ALA A 36 6.37 1.95 -12.32
CA ALA A 36 6.77 2.15 -10.93
C ALA A 36 5.86 1.56 -9.84
N SER A 37 4.89 0.72 -10.20
CA SER A 37 4.11 -0.06 -9.23
C SER A 37 4.85 -1.32 -8.78
N VAL A 38 4.71 -1.68 -7.50
CA VAL A 38 5.10 -3.02 -7.03
C VAL A 38 4.13 -4.04 -7.63
N PHE A 39 4.64 -4.95 -8.45
CA PHE A 39 3.86 -6.00 -9.10
C PHE A 39 3.51 -7.12 -8.12
N ALA A 40 4.54 -7.71 -7.53
CA ALA A 40 4.40 -8.76 -6.55
C ALA A 40 5.52 -8.70 -5.51
N ILE A 41 5.17 -9.03 -4.27
CA ILE A 41 6.09 -9.42 -3.22
C ILE A 41 5.82 -10.89 -2.95
N GLU A 42 6.83 -11.73 -3.13
CA GLU A 42 6.73 -13.17 -3.02
C GLU A 42 7.77 -13.72 -2.05
N HIS A 43 7.46 -14.85 -1.44
CA HIS A 43 8.44 -15.69 -0.77
C HIS A 43 8.52 -17.04 -1.47
N ARG A 44 9.70 -17.35 -2.02
CA ARG A 44 10.02 -18.61 -2.69
C ARG A 44 10.69 -19.56 -1.70
N SER A 45 10.25 -20.80 -1.72
CA SER A 45 10.80 -21.89 -0.91
C SER A 45 10.72 -23.21 -1.68
N ASP A 46 11.35 -24.26 -1.15
CA ASP A 46 11.27 -25.60 -1.74
C ASP A 46 9.84 -26.14 -1.84
N SER A 47 8.95 -25.70 -0.94
CA SER A 47 7.53 -26.07 -0.95
C SER A 47 6.67 -25.27 -1.93
N GLY A 48 7.23 -24.26 -2.60
CA GLY A 48 6.51 -23.38 -3.52
C GLY A 48 6.63 -21.90 -3.17
N THR A 49 5.82 -21.09 -3.86
CA THR A 49 5.81 -19.63 -3.78
C THR A 49 4.55 -19.13 -3.09
N VAL A 50 4.73 -18.31 -2.05
CA VAL A 50 3.65 -17.58 -1.39
C VAL A 50 3.66 -16.13 -1.88
N LEU A 51 2.51 -15.67 -2.36
CA LEU A 51 2.28 -14.27 -2.68
C LEU A 51 1.93 -13.52 -1.39
N VAL A 52 2.71 -12.49 -1.06
CA VAL A 52 2.47 -11.64 0.12
C VAL A 52 1.35 -10.64 -0.17
N ASN A 53 1.37 -9.97 -1.33
CA ASN A 53 0.33 -9.03 -1.72
C ASN A 53 -0.97 -9.74 -2.15
N GLN A 54 -2.08 -9.01 -2.16
CA GLN A 54 -3.40 -9.52 -2.54
C GLN A 54 -3.59 -9.47 -4.05
N VAL A 55 -3.24 -8.33 -4.68
CA VAL A 55 -3.48 -8.08 -6.11
C VAL A 55 -2.16 -7.86 -6.83
N LEU A 56 -1.99 -8.54 -7.97
CA LEU A 56 -0.89 -8.28 -8.88
C LEU A 56 -1.11 -6.94 -9.58
N ALA A 57 -0.12 -6.04 -9.55
CA ALA A 57 -0.29 -4.75 -10.21
C ALA A 57 -0.49 -4.89 -11.72
N SER A 58 -1.30 -3.99 -12.30
CA SER A 58 -1.47 -3.90 -13.75
C SER A 58 -0.59 -2.80 -14.36
N PRO A 59 -0.18 -2.93 -15.63
CA PRO A 59 0.50 -1.84 -16.35
C PRO A 59 -0.32 -0.55 -16.47
N VAL A 60 -1.65 -0.66 -16.36
CA VAL A 60 -2.58 0.45 -16.53
C VAL A 60 -2.76 1.21 -15.21
N ASP A 61 -3.25 0.52 -14.17
CA ASP A 61 -3.65 1.16 -12.91
C ASP A 61 -2.72 0.88 -11.74
N GLY A 62 -1.70 0.03 -11.93
CA GLY A 62 -0.82 -0.40 -10.84
C GLY A 62 -1.50 -1.41 -9.91
N GLY A 63 -1.02 -1.46 -8.67
CA GLY A 63 -1.52 -2.33 -7.60
C GLY A 63 -2.05 -1.52 -6.42
N ILE A 64 -2.51 -2.20 -5.37
CA ILE A 64 -3.00 -1.52 -4.16
C ILE A 64 -1.82 -0.97 -3.35
N GLY A 65 -0.77 -1.76 -3.17
CA GLY A 65 0.44 -1.39 -2.44
C GLY A 65 1.09 -0.08 -2.93
N ARG A 66 1.31 0.86 -2.01
CA ARG A 66 1.86 2.19 -2.31
C ARG A 66 2.44 2.90 -1.08
N ILE A 67 3.23 3.93 -1.34
CA ILE A 67 3.66 4.93 -0.34
C ILE A 67 3.02 6.26 -0.69
N LEU A 68 2.30 6.83 0.27
CA LEU A 68 1.73 8.17 0.16
C LEU A 68 2.51 9.14 1.04
N LEU A 69 2.76 10.33 0.54
CA LEU A 69 3.14 11.50 1.32
C LEU A 69 1.99 12.48 1.32
N ARG A 70 1.59 12.97 2.49
CA ARG A 70 0.51 13.97 2.61
C ARG A 70 1.10 15.25 3.13
N ALA A 71 1.06 16.29 2.33
CA ALA A 71 1.44 17.63 2.75
C ALA A 71 0.18 18.40 3.12
N GLY A 72 0.22 19.12 4.24
CA GLY A 72 -0.81 20.06 4.66
C GLY A 72 -0.47 21.50 4.27
N GLY A 73 -0.99 22.46 5.03
CA GLY A 73 -0.76 23.89 4.82
C GLY A 73 -1.82 24.51 3.91
N ALA A 74 -1.45 25.62 3.24
CA ALA A 74 -2.39 26.41 2.43
C ALA A 74 -2.89 25.68 1.16
N SER A 75 -2.16 24.65 0.71
CA SER A 75 -2.56 23.83 -0.44
C SER A 75 -2.28 22.35 -0.14
N PRO A 76 -3.14 21.70 0.65
CA PRO A 76 -2.97 20.30 1.02
C PRO A 76 -2.92 19.41 -0.21
N THR A 77 -2.02 18.42 -0.20
CA THR A 77 -1.86 17.51 -1.33
C THR A 77 -1.50 16.11 -0.87
N ASN A 78 -2.02 15.12 -1.60
CA ASN A 78 -1.65 13.72 -1.44
C ASN A 78 -0.79 13.34 -2.64
N MET A 79 0.44 12.90 -2.35
CA MET A 79 1.44 12.56 -3.34
C MET A 79 1.69 11.06 -3.27
N GLU A 80 1.55 10.38 -4.40
CA GLU A 80 2.00 9.01 -4.54
C GLU A 80 3.52 9.02 -4.79
N ALA A 81 4.29 8.55 -3.81
CA ALA A 81 5.74 8.44 -3.91
C ALA A 81 6.16 7.09 -4.51
N VAL A 82 5.28 6.08 -4.41
CA VAL A 82 5.40 4.76 -5.04
C VAL A 82 4.02 4.33 -5.55
N GLY A 83 3.95 3.91 -6.82
CA GLY A 83 2.74 3.42 -7.48
C GLY A 83 2.56 4.02 -8.88
N SER A 84 1.50 3.64 -9.58
CA SER A 84 1.23 3.98 -10.98
C SER A 84 1.03 5.47 -11.24
N ARG A 85 0.62 6.25 -10.22
CA ARG A 85 0.41 7.71 -10.33
C ARG A 85 1.62 8.51 -9.86
N ALA A 86 2.68 7.84 -9.40
CA ALA A 86 3.90 8.52 -8.98
C ALA A 86 4.66 9.08 -10.20
N ASN A 87 4.83 10.40 -10.26
CA ASN A 87 5.69 11.03 -11.26
C ASN A 87 7.16 10.96 -10.83
N VAL A 88 7.79 9.81 -11.07
CA VAL A 88 9.10 9.45 -10.52
C VAL A 88 10.02 8.82 -11.54
N ARG A 89 11.33 8.95 -11.30
CA ARG A 89 12.36 8.12 -11.91
C ARG A 89 12.53 6.86 -11.09
N LEU A 90 12.56 5.71 -11.76
CA LEU A 90 12.69 4.40 -11.14
C LEU A 90 14.06 3.77 -11.39
N GLY A 91 14.81 3.54 -10.32
CA GLY A 91 16.04 2.75 -10.31
C GLY A 91 15.82 1.38 -9.66
N VAL A 92 16.38 0.33 -10.25
CA VAL A 92 16.39 -1.03 -9.68
C VAL A 92 17.85 -1.51 -9.67
N ALA A 93 18.31 -1.92 -8.50
CA ALA A 93 19.60 -2.57 -8.29
C ALA A 93 19.38 -3.97 -7.71
N ILE A 94 20.43 -4.74 -7.43
CA ILE A 94 20.29 -6.13 -6.99
C ILE A 94 19.49 -6.32 -5.70
N ASP A 95 19.61 -5.38 -4.75
CA ASP A 95 19.07 -5.49 -3.38
C ASP A 95 18.04 -4.41 -3.04
N ARG A 96 17.73 -3.51 -4.00
CA ARG A 96 16.88 -2.35 -3.75
C ARG A 96 16.21 -1.79 -4.98
N VAL A 97 15.08 -1.14 -4.74
CA VAL A 97 14.34 -0.32 -5.69
C VAL A 97 14.27 1.11 -5.15
N VAL A 98 14.46 2.08 -6.03
CA VAL A 98 14.47 3.50 -5.68
C VAL A 98 13.53 4.27 -6.59
N TRP A 99 12.61 5.01 -5.99
CA TRP A 99 11.73 5.98 -6.65
C TRP A 99 12.17 7.37 -6.24
N GLU A 100 12.44 8.25 -7.22
CA GLU A 100 12.84 9.64 -6.97
C GLU A 100 11.99 10.60 -7.79
N GLY A 101 11.44 11.63 -7.15
CA GLY A 101 10.61 12.62 -7.81
C GLY A 101 10.52 13.94 -7.07
N VAL A 102 9.81 14.88 -7.70
CA VAL A 102 9.40 16.14 -7.09
C VAL A 102 7.92 16.32 -7.39
N THR A 103 7.12 16.54 -6.35
CA THR A 103 5.67 16.75 -6.49
C THR A 103 5.27 17.86 -5.52
N SER A 104 4.53 18.86 -6.00
CA SER A 104 4.01 19.96 -5.18
C SER A 104 5.04 20.63 -4.25
N GLY A 105 6.26 20.86 -4.75
CA GLY A 105 7.33 21.49 -3.98
C GLY A 105 8.04 20.57 -2.97
N ILE A 106 7.71 19.28 -2.92
CA ILE A 106 8.40 18.28 -2.10
C ILE A 106 9.24 17.39 -3.00
N ARG A 107 10.56 17.41 -2.80
CA ARG A 107 11.46 16.41 -3.37
C ARG A 107 11.37 15.16 -2.51
N HIS A 108 11.07 14.02 -3.11
CA HIS A 108 10.94 12.76 -2.41
C HIS A 108 11.80 11.67 -3.03
N ARG A 109 12.27 10.78 -2.14
CA ARG A 109 13.00 9.56 -2.50
C ARG A 109 12.48 8.43 -1.64
N VAL A 110 11.98 7.38 -2.27
CA VAL A 110 11.62 6.14 -1.58
C VAL A 110 12.62 5.07 -1.97
N THR A 111 13.22 4.40 -0.99
CA THR A 111 14.07 3.22 -1.20
C THR A 111 13.42 2.02 -0.53
N LEU A 112 13.03 1.02 -1.32
CA LEU A 112 12.74 -0.31 -0.82
C LEU A 112 14.03 -1.14 -0.86
N ARG A 113 14.39 -1.78 0.25
CA ARG A 113 15.60 -2.61 0.35
C ARG A 113 15.26 -3.95 1.01
N LEU A 114 15.73 -5.04 0.41
CA LEU A 114 15.72 -6.36 1.03
C LEU A 114 16.87 -6.49 2.02
N LEU A 115 16.62 -7.07 3.19
CA LEU A 115 17.70 -7.50 4.07
C LEU A 115 18.33 -8.78 3.49
N PRO A 116 19.67 -8.90 3.37
CA PRO A 116 20.29 -9.98 2.58
C PRO A 116 19.93 -11.40 3.04
N ASP A 117 19.90 -11.63 4.35
CA ASP A 117 19.74 -12.93 4.99
C ASP A 117 18.44 -13.06 5.80
N LYS A 118 17.51 -12.10 5.67
CA LYS A 118 16.24 -12.08 6.40
C LYS A 118 15.07 -12.03 5.44
N ARG A 119 13.95 -12.64 5.86
CA ARG A 119 12.65 -12.50 5.19
C ARG A 119 12.01 -11.15 5.49
N ALA A 120 12.76 -10.07 5.32
CA ALA A 120 12.39 -8.74 5.74
C ALA A 120 12.84 -7.69 4.74
N TRP A 121 12.06 -6.62 4.64
CA TRP A 121 12.35 -5.47 3.79
C TRP A 121 12.05 -4.17 4.51
N LEU A 122 12.75 -3.12 4.08
CA LEU A 122 12.64 -1.78 4.63
C LEU A 122 12.25 -0.81 3.53
N TRP A 123 11.26 0.03 3.83
CA TRP A 123 10.92 1.22 3.07
C TRP A 123 11.54 2.42 3.77
N ARG A 124 12.50 3.10 3.14
CA ARG A 124 12.98 4.40 3.61
C ARG A 124 12.39 5.49 2.72
N VAL A 125 11.51 6.30 3.30
CA VAL A 125 10.82 7.41 2.65
C VAL A 125 11.50 8.70 3.08
N GLU A 126 12.10 9.42 2.16
CA GLU A 126 12.76 10.69 2.40
C GLU A 126 11.98 11.82 1.70
N ALA A 127 11.82 12.93 2.40
CA ALA A 127 11.18 14.14 1.86
C ALA A 127 12.06 15.35 2.18
N THR A 128 12.16 16.27 1.23
CA THR A 128 12.83 17.56 1.38
C THR A 128 11.90 18.66 0.87
N ASN A 129 11.69 19.67 1.69
CA ASN A 129 10.90 20.83 1.31
C ASN A 129 11.70 21.72 0.35
N ALA A 130 11.29 21.78 -0.91
CA ALA A 130 11.89 22.63 -1.93
C ALA A 130 11.10 23.93 -2.16
N SER A 131 10.11 24.22 -1.30
CA SER A 131 9.36 25.47 -1.30
C SER A 131 9.93 26.48 -0.29
N GLU A 132 9.40 27.70 -0.31
CA GLU A 132 9.78 28.80 0.58
C GLU A 132 8.94 28.88 1.87
N VAL A 133 7.97 27.97 2.04
CA VAL A 133 7.05 27.97 3.19
C VAL A 133 7.21 26.67 3.96
N ALA A 134 7.10 26.71 5.29
CA ALA A 134 7.10 25.50 6.11
C ALA A 134 5.92 24.58 5.75
N VAL A 135 6.18 23.29 5.56
CA VAL A 135 5.17 22.30 5.14
C VAL A 135 5.03 21.21 6.19
N PRO A 136 3.85 21.06 6.82
CA PRO A 136 3.57 19.90 7.64
C PRO A 136 3.31 18.69 6.73
N ILE A 137 3.94 17.55 7.03
CA ILE A 137 3.95 16.37 6.17
C ILE A 137 3.95 15.09 7.00
N ASP A 138 3.23 14.07 6.53
CA ASP A 138 3.35 12.70 7.02
C ASP A 138 3.43 11.69 5.87
N ALA A 139 3.71 10.43 6.22
CA ALA A 139 3.82 9.33 5.29
C ALA A 139 2.87 8.19 5.67
N ILE A 140 2.29 7.53 4.67
CA ILE A 140 1.45 6.34 4.84
C ILE A 140 2.01 5.20 3.98
N LEU A 141 2.36 4.09 4.63
CA LEU A 141 2.52 2.81 3.96
C LEU A 141 1.13 2.18 3.77
N VAL A 142 0.84 1.69 2.57
CA VAL A 142 -0.32 0.84 2.28
C VAL A 142 0.22 -0.44 1.66
N GLN A 143 -0.03 -1.58 2.29
CA GLN A 143 0.33 -2.91 1.78
C GLN A 143 -0.92 -3.80 1.78
N ASP A 144 -1.42 -4.18 0.62
CA ASP A 144 -2.43 -5.23 0.50
C ASP A 144 -1.83 -6.61 0.81
N LEU A 145 -2.65 -7.54 1.31
CA LEU A 145 -2.21 -8.83 1.86
C LEU A 145 -3.01 -9.99 1.26
N GLY A 146 -2.32 -10.92 0.61
CA GLY A 146 -2.85 -12.21 0.14
C GLY A 146 -2.40 -13.38 1.00
N LEU A 147 -1.11 -13.38 1.40
CA LEU A 147 -0.48 -14.39 2.27
C LEU A 147 -0.81 -15.84 1.89
N GLY A 148 -0.81 -16.16 0.60
CA GLY A 148 -1.22 -17.47 0.11
C GLY A 148 -0.51 -17.89 -1.16
N VAL A 149 -0.69 -19.16 -1.53
CA VAL A 149 -0.21 -19.63 -2.83
C VAL A 149 -0.89 -18.83 -3.93
N ARG A 150 -0.15 -18.46 -4.98
CA ARG A 150 -0.64 -17.50 -5.97
C ARG A 150 -2.00 -17.90 -6.57
N ALA A 151 -2.16 -19.17 -6.92
CA ALA A 151 -3.42 -19.68 -7.47
C ALA A 151 -4.61 -19.57 -6.50
N PHE A 152 -4.38 -19.68 -5.19
CA PHE A 152 -5.42 -19.50 -4.18
C PHE A 152 -5.82 -18.03 -4.08
N VAL A 153 -4.84 -17.13 -3.98
CA VAL A 153 -5.07 -15.68 -3.84
C VAL A 153 -5.79 -15.14 -5.08
N THR A 154 -5.29 -15.42 -6.28
CA THR A 154 -5.87 -14.88 -7.53
C THR A 154 -7.14 -15.58 -7.98
N ASN A 155 -7.57 -16.66 -7.32
CA ASN A 155 -8.85 -17.29 -7.60
C ASN A 155 -9.99 -16.54 -6.90
N ASN A 156 -9.76 -16.07 -5.67
CA ASN A 156 -10.70 -15.23 -4.94
C ASN A 156 -9.98 -14.47 -3.81
N GLU A 157 -9.58 -13.24 -4.09
CA GLU A 157 -8.82 -12.38 -3.19
C GLU A 157 -9.62 -12.01 -1.93
N ALA A 158 -10.94 -11.87 -2.07
CA ALA A 158 -11.85 -11.57 -0.97
C ALA A 158 -11.93 -12.74 0.01
N TYR A 159 -12.09 -13.95 -0.51
CA TYR A 159 -12.10 -15.17 0.28
C TYR A 159 -10.76 -15.39 0.98
N ALA A 160 -9.63 -15.16 0.30
CA ALA A 160 -8.31 -15.25 0.94
C ALA A 160 -8.18 -14.29 2.14
N SER A 161 -8.69 -13.05 2.01
CA SER A 161 -8.67 -12.03 3.06
C SER A 161 -9.49 -12.40 4.29
N GLN A 162 -10.63 -13.09 4.12
CA GLN A 162 -11.48 -13.49 5.25
C GLN A 162 -10.74 -14.38 6.27
N TYR A 163 -9.75 -15.15 5.81
CA TYR A 163 -8.92 -16.01 6.65
C TYR A 163 -7.61 -15.36 7.10
N ILE A 164 -7.33 -14.12 6.70
CA ILE A 164 -6.22 -13.34 7.25
C ILE A 164 -6.71 -12.69 8.54
N ASP A 165 -6.19 -13.17 9.67
CA ASP A 165 -6.43 -12.53 10.95
C ASP A 165 -5.34 -11.49 11.25
N HIS A 166 -5.76 -10.38 11.84
CA HIS A 166 -4.89 -9.27 12.20
C HIS A 166 -4.76 -9.15 13.71
N HIS A 167 -3.54 -9.14 14.23
CA HIS A 167 -3.21 -8.76 15.60
C HIS A 167 -2.48 -7.41 15.61
N ILE A 168 -2.86 -6.52 16.51
CA ILE A 168 -2.26 -5.19 16.64
C ILE A 168 -1.51 -5.09 17.96
N ALA A 169 -0.19 -5.12 17.89
CA ALA A 169 0.66 -4.86 19.04
C ALA A 169 0.94 -3.36 19.16
N ARG A 170 0.92 -2.82 20.38
CA ARG A 170 1.38 -1.44 20.66
C ARG A 170 2.80 -1.51 21.19
N HIS A 171 3.75 -1.03 20.39
CA HIS A 171 5.15 -1.01 20.74
C HIS A 171 5.57 0.42 21.15
N ALA A 172 6.31 0.56 22.25
CA ALA A 172 6.66 1.86 22.83
C ALA A 172 7.31 2.85 21.85
N ARG A 173 8.19 2.36 20.96
CA ARG A 173 8.81 3.16 19.89
C ARG A 173 7.99 3.20 18.60
N CYS A 174 7.67 2.04 18.04
CA CYS A 174 7.04 1.93 16.73
C CYS A 174 5.56 2.36 16.68
N GLY A 175 4.88 2.51 17.82
CA GLY A 175 3.43 2.72 17.85
C GLY A 175 2.66 1.43 17.51
N PRO A 176 1.55 1.49 16.75
CA PRO A 176 0.89 0.28 16.26
C PRO A 176 1.78 -0.52 15.31
N VAL A 177 1.82 -1.82 15.53
CA VAL A 177 2.47 -2.82 14.68
C VAL A 177 1.41 -3.82 14.25
N VAL A 178 1.17 -3.92 12.93
CA VAL A 178 0.13 -4.74 12.33
C VAL A 178 0.73 -6.11 11.99
N MET A 179 0.30 -7.15 12.68
CA MET A 179 0.68 -8.54 12.43
C MET A 179 -0.49 -9.24 11.76
N SER A 180 -0.25 -9.95 10.66
CA SER A 180 -1.30 -10.60 9.87
C SER A 180 -0.93 -12.04 9.58
N ARG A 181 -1.85 -12.96 9.84
CA ARG A 181 -1.65 -14.41 9.73
C ARG A 181 -2.71 -15.01 8.82
N GLN A 182 -2.30 -15.82 7.86
CA GLN A 182 -3.22 -16.64 7.07
C GLN A 182 -3.62 -17.90 7.88
N ASN A 183 -4.87 -17.93 8.34
CA ASN A 183 -5.40 -19.03 9.15
C ASN A 183 -5.80 -20.25 8.31
N LEU A 184 -6.11 -20.07 7.03
CA LEU A 184 -6.34 -21.20 6.13
C LEU A 184 -4.99 -21.72 5.63
N ALA A 185 -4.69 -22.98 5.92
CA ALA A 185 -3.41 -23.56 5.54
C ALA A 185 -3.10 -23.40 4.05
N GLN A 186 -1.88 -22.94 3.76
CA GLN A 186 -1.32 -22.75 2.42
C GLN A 186 -0.22 -23.79 2.26
N ASP A 187 -0.53 -24.87 1.54
CA ASP A 187 0.34 -26.05 1.43
C ASP A 187 0.83 -26.57 2.80
N GLY A 188 -0.10 -26.62 3.77
CA GLY A 188 0.15 -27.11 5.13
C GLY A 188 0.82 -26.11 6.08
N LYS A 189 1.06 -24.86 5.64
CA LYS A 189 1.68 -23.81 6.45
C LYS A 189 0.75 -22.64 6.70
N HIS A 190 1.10 -21.78 7.65
CA HIS A 190 0.37 -20.56 7.98
C HIS A 190 1.23 -19.31 7.80
N PRO A 191 1.30 -18.75 6.58
CA PRO A 191 2.08 -17.55 6.30
C PRO A 191 1.68 -16.38 7.20
N TRP A 192 2.68 -15.65 7.66
CA TRP A 192 2.52 -14.53 8.58
C TRP A 192 3.42 -13.37 8.16
N VAL A 193 2.95 -12.15 8.39
CA VAL A 193 3.75 -10.94 8.15
C VAL A 193 3.44 -9.88 9.19
N VAL A 194 4.46 -9.13 9.58
CA VAL A 194 4.32 -7.94 10.41
C VAL A 194 4.75 -6.69 9.64
N HIS A 195 4.03 -5.59 9.85
CA HIS A 195 4.32 -4.26 9.32
C HIS A 195 4.35 -3.22 10.45
N GLY A 196 5.28 -2.27 10.37
CA GLY A 196 5.35 -1.16 11.32
C GLY A 196 6.25 -0.02 10.85
N CYS A 197 6.38 1.01 11.68
CA CYS A 197 7.25 2.17 11.44
C CYS A 197 8.33 2.24 12.54
N LEU A 198 9.61 2.19 12.17
CA LEU A 198 10.73 2.31 13.12
C LEU A 198 10.82 3.70 13.76
N ASP A 199 10.32 4.72 13.06
CA ASP A 199 10.31 6.12 13.50
C ASP A 199 9.01 6.50 14.23
N GLY A 200 8.14 5.50 14.50
CA GLY A 200 6.86 5.67 15.18
C GLY A 200 5.69 5.89 14.24
N ALA A 201 4.57 5.23 14.55
CA ALA A 201 3.31 5.36 13.84
C ALA A 201 2.23 5.95 14.76
N SER A 202 1.38 6.79 14.18
CA SER A 202 0.28 7.47 14.89
C SER A 202 -1.05 6.71 14.78
N ALA A 203 -1.24 5.93 13.72
CA ALA A 203 -2.47 5.17 13.47
C ALA A 203 -2.22 4.04 12.45
N PHE A 204 -3.17 3.12 12.36
CA PHE A 204 -3.16 2.03 11.38
C PHE A 204 -4.57 1.77 10.80
N ALA A 205 -4.64 0.97 9.74
CA ALA A 205 -5.84 0.29 9.27
C ALA A 205 -5.48 -1.13 8.82
N THR A 206 -6.46 -2.05 8.84
CA THR A 206 -6.27 -3.46 8.47
C THR A 206 -7.06 -3.90 7.24
N ASP A 207 -7.89 -3.02 6.68
CA ASP A 207 -8.64 -3.29 5.45
C ASP A 207 -8.59 -2.08 4.51
N ALA A 208 -8.44 -2.34 3.21
CA ALA A 208 -8.30 -1.31 2.19
C ALA A 208 -9.52 -0.37 2.13
N MET A 209 -10.72 -0.83 2.51
CA MET A 209 -11.91 0.02 2.61
C MET A 209 -11.73 1.14 3.64
N GLN A 210 -10.96 0.93 4.71
CA GLN A 210 -10.65 1.97 5.70
C GLN A 210 -9.68 3.03 5.15
N VAL A 211 -8.95 2.71 4.08
CA VAL A 211 -7.96 3.58 3.44
C VAL A 211 -8.59 4.33 2.27
N PHE A 212 -9.22 3.61 1.34
CA PHE A 212 -9.74 4.17 0.10
C PHE A 212 -11.20 4.64 0.23
N GLY A 213 -12.00 3.93 1.03
CA GLY A 213 -13.43 4.23 1.21
C GLY A 213 -14.27 4.07 -0.06
N PRO A 214 -15.59 4.26 0.04
CA PRO A 214 -16.50 4.14 -1.11
C PRO A 214 -16.25 5.23 -2.16
N GLY A 215 -15.86 6.44 -1.76
CA GLY A 215 -15.60 7.57 -2.66
C GLY A 215 -14.41 7.36 -3.61
N HIS A 216 -13.56 6.36 -3.36
CA HIS A 216 -12.51 5.98 -4.31
C HIS A 216 -13.10 5.51 -5.66
N ARG A 217 -14.27 4.89 -5.63
CA ARG A 217 -14.96 4.38 -6.84
C ARG A 217 -15.36 5.49 -7.81
N ASP A 218 -15.60 6.69 -7.29
CA ASP A 218 -16.17 7.80 -8.07
C ASP A 218 -15.10 8.77 -8.58
N ALA A 219 -13.89 8.76 -8.01
CA ALA A 219 -12.94 9.87 -8.17
C ALA A 219 -11.54 9.48 -8.69
N ASP A 220 -11.28 8.18 -8.89
CA ASP A 220 -9.97 7.64 -9.33
C ASP A 220 -8.77 8.32 -8.65
N GLY A 221 -8.92 8.62 -7.36
CA GLY A 221 -7.93 9.37 -6.59
C GLY A 221 -8.29 9.52 -5.11
N ILE A 222 -7.27 9.57 -4.27
CA ILE A 222 -7.39 9.95 -2.85
C ILE A 222 -7.37 11.48 -2.79
N ARG A 223 -8.47 12.13 -3.21
CA ARG A 223 -8.56 13.61 -3.23
C ARG A 223 -8.79 14.16 -1.83
N ALA A 224 -8.48 15.43 -1.60
CA ALA A 224 -9.09 16.23 -0.54
C ALA A 224 -10.34 16.91 -1.13
N ALA A 225 -11.43 16.98 -0.38
CA ALA A 225 -12.61 17.75 -0.79
C ALA A 225 -12.58 19.15 -0.16
N GLU A 226 -12.91 20.18 -0.96
CA GLU A 226 -13.37 21.49 -0.48
C GLU A 226 -14.76 21.34 0.21
N PRO A 227 -15.15 22.25 1.11
CA PRO A 227 -16.37 22.07 1.89
C PRO A 227 -17.61 22.23 1.02
N SER A 228 -18.44 21.18 0.94
CA SER A 228 -19.77 21.30 0.35
C SER A 228 -20.74 21.98 1.33
N GLN A 229 -21.23 23.16 0.95
CA GLN A 229 -22.47 23.69 1.51
C GLN A 229 -23.65 22.82 1.06
N GLY A 230 -24.64 22.71 1.95
CA GLY A 230 -25.67 21.69 1.92
C GLY A 230 -26.53 21.65 0.66
N ALA A 231 -27.00 20.44 0.35
CA ALA A 231 -28.21 20.22 -0.44
C ALA A 231 -29.11 19.29 0.37
N ASN A 232 -30.27 19.84 0.74
CA ASN A 232 -31.32 19.21 1.52
C ASN A 232 -32.26 18.49 0.55
N CYS A 233 -32.42 17.17 0.70
CA CYS A 233 -33.49 16.42 0.03
C CYS A 233 -34.19 15.54 1.06
N SER A 234 -35.37 15.99 1.51
CA SER A 234 -36.30 15.18 2.32
C SER A 234 -36.96 14.10 1.45
N PRO A 235 -37.17 12.87 1.94
CA PRO A 235 -38.14 11.97 1.35
C PRO A 235 -39.49 12.05 2.08
N VAL A 236 -40.57 12.00 1.31
CA VAL A 236 -41.91 11.62 1.77
C VAL A 236 -42.01 10.10 1.67
N GLY A 237 -42.49 9.45 2.73
CA GLY A 237 -42.93 8.05 2.70
C GLY A 237 -42.00 7.11 3.44
N GLY A 238 -42.40 6.70 4.64
CA GLY A 238 -41.63 5.81 5.51
C GLY A 238 -41.73 4.33 5.12
N SER A 239 -40.61 3.64 5.26
CA SER A 239 -40.49 2.42 6.06
C SER A 239 -39.07 2.44 6.59
N ALA A 240 -38.92 2.35 7.91
CA ALA A 240 -37.68 2.62 8.62
C ALA A 240 -36.50 1.86 8.00
N ALA A 241 -35.65 2.59 7.29
CA ALA A 241 -34.35 2.13 6.87
C ALA A 241 -33.47 1.96 8.10
N ALA A 242 -32.64 0.92 8.09
CA ALA A 242 -31.58 0.73 9.07
C ALA A 242 -30.84 2.06 9.31
N GLU A 243 -30.57 2.40 10.57
CA GLU A 243 -29.76 3.55 10.91
C GLU A 243 -28.48 3.53 10.06
N PRO A 244 -28.22 4.56 9.25
CA PRO A 244 -27.00 4.63 8.49
C PRO A 244 -25.86 4.76 9.49
N GLN A 245 -25.11 3.67 9.69
CA GLN A 245 -23.76 3.80 10.21
C GLN A 245 -23.05 4.76 9.27
N ALA A 246 -22.68 5.93 9.80
CA ALA A 246 -22.01 6.97 9.04
C ALA A 246 -20.70 6.41 8.46
N TRP A 247 -20.76 5.92 7.22
CA TRP A 247 -19.59 5.68 6.39
C TRP A 247 -19.07 7.05 5.98
N GLY A 248 -18.38 7.71 6.91
CA GLY A 248 -17.83 9.04 6.69
C GLY A 248 -16.92 9.03 5.47
N SER A 249 -17.29 9.81 4.45
CA SER A 249 -16.48 10.15 3.27
C SER A 249 -15.24 10.97 3.66
N THR A 250 -14.35 10.38 4.45
CA THR A 250 -13.14 11.06 4.91
C THR A 250 -11.98 10.67 4.02
N HIS A 251 -11.91 11.38 2.90
CA HIS A 251 -10.71 11.72 2.17
C HIS A 251 -9.46 11.71 3.09
N LEU A 252 -8.44 10.92 2.74
CA LEU A 252 -7.14 10.85 3.44
C LEU A 252 -6.32 12.14 3.26
N ALA A 253 -6.91 13.31 3.43
CA ALA A 253 -6.20 14.58 3.48
C ALA A 253 -5.21 14.60 4.66
N PHE A 254 -4.20 15.46 4.59
CA PHE A 254 -3.30 15.69 5.73
C PHE A 254 -4.10 16.07 6.98
N GLY A 255 -3.71 15.53 8.14
CA GLY A 255 -4.41 15.72 9.42
C GLY A 255 -5.52 14.68 9.69
N THR A 256 -6.08 14.05 8.65
CA THR A 256 -6.98 12.90 8.84
C THR A 256 -6.17 11.71 9.34
N ARG A 257 -6.58 11.11 10.46
CA ARG A 257 -5.96 9.89 10.98
C ARG A 257 -6.59 8.66 10.32
N LEU A 258 -5.78 7.63 10.07
CA LEU A 258 -6.32 6.29 9.81
C LEU A 258 -7.21 5.87 10.99
N ALA A 259 -8.14 4.96 10.73
CA ALA A 259 -9.18 4.56 11.68
C ALA A 259 -8.66 4.04 13.03
N ASP A 260 -7.39 3.61 13.10
CA ASP A 260 -6.74 3.05 14.29
C ASP A 260 -7.54 1.88 14.90
N ARG A 261 -8.22 1.14 14.03
CA ARG A 261 -9.13 0.05 14.37
C ARG A 261 -8.90 -1.12 13.43
N ARG A 262 -8.83 -2.31 14.01
CA ARG A 262 -8.88 -3.58 13.29
C ARG A 262 -10.26 -3.77 12.65
N LEU A 263 -10.28 -3.89 11.33
CA LEU A 263 -11.38 -4.39 10.52
C LEU A 263 -10.91 -5.65 9.78
N GLN A 264 -11.59 -6.77 10.03
CA GLN A 264 -11.40 -8.00 9.27
C GLN A 264 -12.55 -8.09 8.26
N HIS A 265 -12.21 -8.09 6.98
CA HIS A 265 -13.16 -8.08 5.87
C HIS A 265 -12.50 -8.69 4.63
N GLU A 266 -12.77 -8.17 3.44
CA GLU A 266 -12.45 -8.80 2.15
C GLU A 266 -11.29 -8.14 1.39
N ALA A 267 -10.65 -7.11 1.95
CA ALA A 267 -9.51 -6.45 1.33
C ALA A 267 -8.39 -6.23 2.35
N ALA A 268 -7.82 -7.34 2.86
CA ALA A 268 -6.81 -7.33 3.90
C ALA A 268 -5.64 -6.42 3.53
N CYS A 269 -5.33 -5.46 4.40
CA CYS A 269 -4.36 -4.42 4.10
C CYS A 269 -3.66 -3.93 5.37
N ALA A 270 -2.34 -4.00 5.44
CA ALA A 270 -1.58 -3.31 6.49
C ALA A 270 -1.28 -1.87 6.06
N ALA A 271 -2.07 -0.91 6.55
CA ALA A 271 -1.80 0.51 6.38
C ALA A 271 -1.24 1.13 7.67
N ILE A 272 -0.12 1.84 7.58
CA ILE A 272 0.60 2.45 8.71
C ILE A 272 0.83 3.93 8.43
N GLN A 273 0.31 4.80 9.31
CA GLN A 273 0.51 6.25 9.24
C GLN A 273 1.60 6.68 10.20
N SER A 274 2.60 7.43 9.73
CA SER A 274 3.65 8.00 10.58
C SER A 274 3.13 9.14 11.47
N PHE A 275 3.98 9.63 12.38
CA PHE A 275 3.74 10.95 12.99
C PHE A 275 4.06 12.06 11.98
N PRO A 276 3.25 13.14 11.95
CA PRO A 276 3.53 14.30 11.12
C PRO A 276 4.75 15.06 11.65
N ILE A 277 5.45 15.70 10.73
CA ILE A 277 6.55 16.63 11.01
C ILE A 277 6.35 17.90 10.21
N THR A 278 6.93 19.00 10.66
CA THR A 278 7.00 20.23 9.85
C THR A 278 8.39 20.33 9.21
N LEU A 279 8.43 20.44 7.88
CA LEU A 279 9.65 20.70 7.14
C LEU A 279 9.77 22.20 6.87
N GLU A 280 10.73 22.86 7.50
CA GLU A 280 11.14 24.21 7.14
C GLU A 280 11.69 24.25 5.69
N PRO A 281 11.73 25.43 5.03
CA PRO A 281 12.33 25.57 3.71
C PRO A 281 13.75 24.97 3.63
N GLY A 282 13.97 24.06 2.68
CA GLY A 282 15.23 23.34 2.50
C GLY A 282 15.47 22.17 3.49
N ALA A 283 14.64 21.99 4.52
CA ALA A 283 14.80 20.91 5.48
C ALA A 283 14.38 19.56 4.91
N SER A 284 14.99 18.49 5.44
CA SER A 284 14.73 17.11 5.05
C SER A 284 14.34 16.26 6.26
N ALA A 285 13.59 15.20 6.00
CA ALA A 285 13.32 14.15 6.98
C ALA A 285 13.13 12.80 6.31
N ALA A 286 13.06 11.75 7.15
CA ALA A 286 12.81 10.40 6.68
C ALA A 286 11.95 9.59 7.64
N TRP A 287 11.18 8.66 7.08
CA TRP A 287 10.44 7.62 7.79
C TRP A 287 10.87 6.25 7.28
N ARG A 288 10.94 5.27 8.18
CA ARG A 288 11.34 3.89 7.89
C ARG A 288 10.22 2.95 8.26
N PHE A 289 9.51 2.46 7.26
CA PHE A 289 8.59 1.34 7.45
C PHE A 289 9.35 0.03 7.26
N PHE A 290 8.91 -1.00 7.97
CA PHE A 290 9.50 -2.33 7.88
C PHE A 290 8.42 -3.38 7.69
N ALA A 291 8.83 -4.50 7.10
CA ALA A 291 8.09 -5.74 7.16
C ALA A 291 9.01 -6.92 7.46
N LEU A 292 8.47 -7.93 8.14
CA LEU A 292 9.09 -9.23 8.37
C LEU A 292 8.05 -10.31 8.09
N TYR A 293 8.46 -11.31 7.30
CA TYR A 293 7.63 -12.41 6.86
C TYR A 293 8.12 -13.74 7.46
N GLU A 294 7.16 -14.59 7.83
CA GLU A 294 7.40 -15.96 8.23
C GLU A 294 6.51 -16.90 7.40
N PRO A 295 7.08 -17.93 6.74
CA PRO A 295 6.32 -18.82 5.87
C PRO A 295 5.37 -19.73 6.63
N ASP A 296 5.64 -19.97 7.92
CA ASP A 296 4.81 -20.79 8.78
C ASP A 296 4.89 -20.28 10.21
N HIS A 297 3.75 -19.78 10.70
CA HIS A 297 3.57 -19.33 12.08
C HIS A 297 2.41 -20.15 12.68
N PRO A 298 2.67 -21.32 13.28
CA PRO A 298 1.62 -22.27 13.66
C PRO A 298 0.77 -21.83 14.85
N ALA A 299 1.24 -20.88 15.67
CA ALA A 299 0.57 -20.38 16.88
C ALA A 299 0.07 -18.94 16.76
#